data_AF-A0A0B2VDU5-F1
#
_entry.id   AF-A0A0B2VDU5-F1
#
_cell.length_a   1.000
_cell.length_b   1.000
_cell.length_c   1.000
_cell.angle_alpha   90.00
_cell.angle_beta   90.00
_cell.angle_gamma   90.00
#
_symmetry.space_group_name_H-M   'P 1'
#
loop_
_entity.id
_entity.type
_entity.pdbx_description
1 polymer ?
#
loop_
_entity_poly.entity_id
_entity_poly.type
_entity_poly.pdbx_seq_one_letter_code
_entity_poly.pdbx_strand_id
1 'polypeptide(L)'
;AIRWAWFWQEYFVNSIFGGNPTIAEKARKGRSRVLHSAFSFGLRMGDRVDLACLYRLKLVSELGPEGQLQVIDFCMNLGLIAKEYACPQCGKSMVLHERPGVIDGYEWICRAYVGSTHHVKRSLRKGSWFSESKLSLVDLLLMTEFFVRNRTQEDTIYELRVSSQTVCIFRSYFREMCVQFCVKESCEIGGVDKVVELGECMFGKRRFQRGNQVEGKWIFAGVEKGSNKCFFSVVKSRDKKALLTTIQTFVLPGTTIYSECWKSYGCLEDEEFMNLSAGNSLSFVNGSEGTWSLIKRQFPRRLVSNQFDSYLAEYLWRKLHSDDEDLMHTFLDSVKEVCVPQTSDTSDK
;
A
#
# COMPACT_ATOMS: atom_id res chain seq x y z
N ALA A 1 -30.16 -8.01 17.03
CA ALA A 1 -28.84 -7.55 16.54
C ALA A 1 -28.46 -6.12 16.97
N ILE A 2 -29.41 -5.21 17.26
CA ILE A 2 -29.12 -3.80 17.65
C ILE A 2 -28.61 -3.64 19.10
N ARG A 3 -28.75 -4.64 19.97
CA ARG A 3 -28.31 -4.54 21.38
C ARG A 3 -26.80 -4.63 21.63
N TRP A 4 -26.01 -5.15 20.69
CA TRP A 4 -24.56 -5.35 20.90
C TRP A 4 -23.68 -4.17 20.44
N ALA A 5 -24.12 -3.41 19.42
CA ALA A 5 -23.44 -2.18 19.01
C ALA A 5 -23.55 -1.08 20.09
N TRP A 6 -24.68 -1.02 20.80
CA TRP A 6 -24.85 -0.17 21.97
C TRP A 6 -23.99 -0.60 23.15
N PHE A 7 -23.77 -1.91 23.32
CA PHE A 7 -22.95 -2.43 24.41
C PHE A 7 -21.48 -2.03 24.26
N TRP A 8 -20.94 -2.05 23.02
CA TRP A 8 -19.59 -1.54 22.75
C TRP A 8 -19.48 -0.02 22.87
N GLN A 9 -20.48 0.74 22.41
CA GLN A 9 -20.51 2.18 22.64
C GLN A 9 -20.56 2.53 24.13
N GLU A 10 -21.36 1.82 24.94
CA GLU A 10 -21.44 2.07 26.38
C GLU A 10 -20.21 1.57 27.14
N TYR A 11 -19.64 0.40 26.80
CA TYR A 11 -18.41 -0.07 27.45
C TYR A 11 -17.21 0.83 27.12
N PHE A 12 -17.09 1.29 25.88
CA PHE A 12 -15.97 2.14 25.45
C PHE A 12 -16.08 3.55 26.03
N VAL A 13 -17.30 4.12 26.10
CA VAL A 13 -17.54 5.40 26.77
C VAL A 13 -17.32 5.28 28.29
N ASN A 14 -17.81 4.22 28.94
CA ASN A 14 -17.64 4.07 30.39
C ASN A 14 -16.20 3.76 30.82
N SER A 15 -15.44 3.04 29.97
CA SER A 15 -14.01 2.77 30.16
C SER A 15 -13.15 4.04 30.05
N ILE A 16 -13.51 4.96 29.15
CA ILE A 16 -12.76 6.20 28.90
C ILE A 16 -13.13 7.34 29.87
N PHE A 17 -14.39 7.43 30.31
CA PHE A 17 -14.88 8.55 31.13
C PHE A 17 -15.06 8.21 32.62
N GLY A 18 -14.52 7.08 33.10
CA GLY A 18 -14.51 6.75 34.53
C GLY A 18 -15.90 6.75 35.19
N GLY A 19 -16.92 6.26 34.47
CA GLY A 19 -18.28 6.12 35.00
C GLY A 19 -19.00 7.43 35.34
N ASN A 20 -18.59 8.59 34.80
CA ASN A 20 -19.25 9.86 35.14
C ASN A 20 -20.50 10.12 34.24
N PRO A 21 -21.74 9.97 34.75
CA PRO A 21 -22.96 9.87 33.92
C PRO A 21 -23.30 11.17 33.18
N THR A 22 -22.84 12.31 33.69
CA THR A 22 -23.12 13.64 33.14
C THR A 22 -22.41 13.95 31.82
N ILE A 23 -21.30 13.28 31.51
CA ILE A 23 -20.56 13.47 30.24
C ILE A 23 -21.22 12.65 29.13
N ALA A 24 -21.61 11.40 29.42
CA ALA A 24 -22.32 10.53 28.49
C ALA A 24 -23.69 11.11 28.09
N GLU A 25 -24.39 11.76 29.02
CA GLU A 25 -25.68 12.39 28.73
C GLU A 25 -25.56 13.69 27.93
N LYS A 26 -24.45 14.44 28.10
CA LYS A 26 -24.14 15.63 27.29
C LYS A 26 -23.73 15.29 25.87
N ALA A 27 -23.02 14.17 25.67
CA ALA A 27 -22.72 13.62 24.34
C ALA A 27 -23.99 13.18 23.59
N ARG A 28 -24.98 12.60 24.28
CA ARG A 28 -26.29 12.24 23.70
C ARG A 28 -27.16 13.43 23.28
N LYS A 29 -26.97 14.62 23.88
CA LYS A 29 -27.87 15.78 23.72
C LYS A 29 -27.32 16.92 22.86
N GLY A 30 -26.16 16.77 22.20
CA GLY A 30 -25.68 17.72 21.18
C GLY A 30 -25.56 19.18 21.64
N ARG A 31 -25.37 19.45 22.94
CA ARG A 31 -25.25 20.82 23.47
C ARG A 31 -23.80 21.16 23.83
N SER A 32 -23.17 21.84 22.87
CA SER A 32 -22.22 22.97 22.90
C SER A 32 -21.23 23.15 24.09
N ARG A 33 -19.99 23.50 23.70
CA ARG A 33 -18.82 24.02 24.43
C ARG A 33 -18.06 23.11 25.41
N VAL A 34 -18.71 22.18 26.11
CA VAL A 34 -17.95 21.31 27.06
C VAL A 34 -17.14 20.23 26.32
N LEU A 35 -17.63 19.76 25.17
CA LEU A 35 -16.92 18.79 24.33
C LEU A 35 -15.62 19.37 23.74
N HIS A 36 -15.57 20.67 23.40
CA HIS A 36 -14.36 21.30 22.85
C HIS A 36 -13.16 21.29 23.83
N SER A 37 -13.40 21.39 25.15
CA SER A 37 -12.30 21.35 26.13
C SER A 37 -11.92 19.93 26.58
N ALA A 38 -12.86 18.97 26.46
CA ALA A 38 -12.63 17.57 26.84
C ALA A 38 -12.07 16.71 25.69
N PHE A 39 -12.16 17.19 24.44
CA PHE A 39 -11.63 16.54 23.25
C PHE A 39 -10.29 17.14 22.80
N SER A 40 -9.39 17.47 23.72
CA SER A 40 -7.96 17.40 23.42
C SER A 40 -7.55 15.91 23.35
N PHE A 41 -8.17 15.15 22.45
CA PHE A 41 -7.73 13.79 22.14
C PHE A 41 -6.39 13.96 21.45
N GLY A 42 -5.31 13.83 22.21
CA GLY A 42 -3.96 13.90 21.70
C GLY A 42 -3.73 12.76 20.73
N LEU A 43 -3.98 13.01 19.44
CA LEU A 43 -3.31 12.33 18.35
C LEU A 43 -1.85 12.79 18.42
N ARG A 44 -1.05 12.15 19.27
CA ARG A 44 0.35 12.56 19.41
C ARG A 44 1.11 12.06 18.20
N MET A 45 1.94 12.93 17.64
CA MET A 45 2.90 12.56 16.62
C MET A 45 3.82 11.48 17.21
N GLY A 46 3.74 10.25 16.68
CA GLY A 46 4.46 9.07 17.19
C GLY A 46 3.59 7.95 17.76
N ASP A 47 2.27 8.15 17.88
CA ASP A 47 1.37 7.05 18.25
C ASP A 47 1.30 6.00 17.14
N ARG A 48 1.32 4.71 17.53
CA ARG A 48 1.18 3.58 16.61
C ARG A 48 -0.09 3.73 15.77
N VAL A 49 0.02 3.56 14.45
CA VAL A 49 -1.15 3.59 13.54
C VAL A 49 -1.85 2.24 13.59
N ASP A 50 -2.52 1.96 14.70
CA ASP A 50 -3.27 0.73 14.90
C ASP A 50 -4.78 0.92 14.70
N LEU A 51 -5.52 -0.19 14.76
CA LEU A 51 -6.97 -0.19 14.60
C LEU A 51 -7.69 0.78 15.58
N ALA A 52 -7.21 0.90 16.81
CA ALA A 52 -7.80 1.80 17.80
C ALA A 52 -7.57 3.27 17.43
N CYS A 53 -6.38 3.61 16.95
CA CYS A 53 -6.05 4.93 16.39
C CYS A 53 -6.96 5.28 15.21
N LEU A 54 -7.15 4.35 14.28
CA LEU A 54 -7.96 4.56 13.09
C LEU A 54 -9.46 4.75 13.41
N TYR A 55 -10.01 3.98 14.35
CA TYR A 55 -11.40 4.22 14.79
C TYR A 55 -11.55 5.53 15.57
N ARG A 56 -10.54 5.97 16.32
CA ARG A 56 -10.54 7.33 16.91
C ARG A 56 -10.57 8.40 15.82
N LEU A 57 -9.73 8.29 14.79
CA LEU A 57 -9.75 9.20 13.65
C LEU A 57 -11.10 9.19 12.94
N LYS A 58 -11.74 8.02 12.83
CA LYS A 58 -13.09 7.90 12.24
C LYS A 58 -14.11 8.72 13.03
N LEU A 59 -14.13 8.55 14.35
CA LEU A 59 -15.01 9.33 15.24
C LEU A 59 -14.70 10.83 15.15
N VAL A 60 -13.44 11.22 15.14
CA VAL A 60 -13.02 12.63 15.04
C VAL A 60 -13.47 13.24 13.71
N SER A 61 -13.36 12.52 12.59
CA SER A 61 -13.83 13.01 11.28
C SER A 61 -15.33 13.33 11.24
N GLU A 62 -16.12 12.67 12.10
CA GLU A 62 -17.57 12.84 12.17
C GLU A 62 -18.01 14.01 13.08
N LEU A 63 -17.08 14.64 13.82
CA LEU A 63 -17.38 15.76 14.73
C LEU A 63 -17.57 17.11 14.02
N GLY A 64 -17.30 17.18 12.71
CA GLY A 64 -17.46 18.39 11.89
C GLY A 64 -16.16 18.82 11.19
N PRO A 65 -16.13 20.03 10.59
CA PRO A 65 -15.01 20.49 9.77
C PRO A 65 -13.67 20.52 10.51
N GLU A 66 -13.66 20.95 11.78
CA GLU A 66 -12.44 20.96 12.60
C GLU A 66 -11.90 19.55 12.86
N GLY A 67 -12.78 18.56 13.09
CA GLY A 67 -12.38 17.18 13.26
C GLY A 67 -11.84 16.58 11.96
N GLN A 68 -12.46 16.93 10.82
CA GLN A 68 -11.95 16.56 9.51
C GLN A 68 -10.55 17.16 9.24
N LEU A 69 -10.30 18.41 9.63
CA LEU A 69 -8.95 19.01 9.56
C LEU A 69 -7.93 18.23 10.39
N GLN A 70 -8.28 17.77 11.59
CA GLN A 70 -7.35 16.95 12.39
C GLN A 70 -6.94 15.66 11.67
N VAL A 71 -7.86 15.01 10.97
CA VAL A 71 -7.54 13.83 10.14
C VAL A 71 -6.64 14.20 8.96
N ILE A 72 -6.88 15.35 8.34
CA ILE A 72 -6.06 15.86 7.25
C ILE A 72 -4.64 16.16 7.75
N ASP A 73 -4.51 16.88 8.86
CA ASP A 73 -3.24 17.19 9.51
C ASP A 73 -2.48 15.92 9.92
N PHE A 74 -3.20 14.91 10.42
CA PHE A 74 -2.63 13.59 10.71
C PHE A 74 -2.03 12.96 9.45
N CYS A 75 -2.80 12.88 8.35
CA CYS A 75 -2.31 12.31 7.09
C CYS A 75 -1.16 13.12 6.47
N MET A 76 -1.20 14.45 6.60
CA MET A 76 -0.15 15.38 6.20
C MET A 76 1.14 15.14 6.98
N ASN A 77 1.03 14.97 8.29
CA ASN A 77 2.18 14.73 9.17
C ASN A 77 2.79 13.34 8.97
N LEU A 78 1.97 12.34 8.64
CA LEU A 78 2.48 11.06 8.17
C LEU A 78 3.17 11.17 6.81
N GLY A 79 2.93 12.21 6.02
CA GLY A 79 3.49 12.37 4.68
C GLY A 79 2.75 11.57 3.60
N LEU A 80 1.49 11.20 3.86
CA LEU A 80 0.65 10.47 2.90
C LEU A 80 -0.12 11.41 1.95
N ILE A 81 -0.23 12.69 2.29
CA ILE A 81 -0.77 13.78 1.47
C ILE A 81 0.12 15.02 1.60
N ALA A 82 0.06 15.91 0.61
CA ALA A 82 0.88 17.11 0.58
C ALA A 82 0.46 18.13 1.66
N LYS A 83 1.44 18.73 2.34
CA LYS A 83 1.21 19.82 3.32
C LYS A 83 0.97 21.18 2.69
N GLU A 84 1.43 21.33 1.47
CA GLU A 84 1.33 22.54 0.66
C GLU A 84 1.12 22.16 -0.80
N TYR A 85 0.46 23.05 -1.54
CA TYR A 85 0.24 22.85 -2.96
C TYR A 85 0.46 24.17 -3.70
N ALA A 86 1.30 24.19 -4.73
CA ALA A 86 1.57 25.35 -5.55
C ALA A 86 0.53 25.47 -6.66
N CYS A 87 0.06 26.68 -6.90
CA CYS A 87 -0.88 26.96 -7.95
C CYS A 87 -0.21 26.79 -9.32
N PRO A 88 -0.78 25.99 -10.25
CA PRO A 88 -0.20 25.76 -11.57
C PRO A 88 -0.17 27.00 -12.47
N GLN A 89 -0.96 28.03 -12.17
CA GLN A 89 -1.04 29.25 -12.98
C GLN A 89 -0.10 30.36 -12.50
N CYS A 90 0.17 30.47 -11.20
CA CYS A 90 0.97 31.56 -10.66
C CYS A 90 2.13 31.13 -9.74
N GLY A 91 2.29 29.83 -9.47
CA GLY A 91 3.34 29.29 -8.61
C GLY A 91 3.18 29.58 -7.11
N LYS A 92 2.21 30.41 -6.70
CA LYS A 92 1.97 30.73 -5.27
C LYS A 92 1.33 29.55 -4.55
N SER A 93 1.62 29.42 -3.25
CA SER A 93 0.98 28.42 -2.39
C SER A 93 -0.54 28.62 -2.31
N MET A 94 -1.27 27.53 -2.49
CA MET A 94 -2.72 27.45 -2.36
C MET A 94 -3.12 27.35 -0.89
N VAL A 95 -4.35 27.73 -0.57
CA VAL A 95 -4.92 27.67 0.78
C VAL A 95 -5.96 26.56 0.84
N LEU A 96 -5.99 25.80 1.94
CA LEU A 96 -7.07 24.85 2.20
C LEU A 96 -8.36 25.59 2.54
N HIS A 97 -9.44 25.21 1.86
CA HIS A 97 -10.75 25.76 2.11
C HIS A 97 -11.75 24.64 2.34
N GLU A 98 -12.65 24.84 3.30
CA GLU A 98 -13.76 23.92 3.55
C GLU A 98 -14.71 23.90 2.35
N ARG A 99 -15.07 22.70 1.90
CA ARG A 99 -16.04 22.47 0.84
C ARG A 99 -17.01 21.37 1.28
N PRO A 100 -18.21 21.73 1.75
CA PRO A 100 -19.23 20.75 2.07
C PRO A 100 -19.57 19.86 0.85
N GLY A 101 -19.82 18.58 1.09
CA GLY A 101 -20.25 17.63 0.06
C GLY A 101 -19.12 16.93 -0.73
N VAL A 102 -17.85 17.26 -0.51
CA VAL A 102 -16.72 16.42 -0.96
C VAL A 102 -16.29 15.48 0.16
N ILE A 103 -15.67 14.35 -0.21
CA ILE A 103 -15.43 13.19 0.67
C ILE A 103 -14.72 13.58 2.00
N ASP A 104 -13.66 14.38 1.94
CA ASP A 104 -12.92 14.85 3.13
C ASP A 104 -13.16 16.32 3.45
N GLY A 105 -14.22 16.92 2.91
CA GLY A 105 -14.64 18.29 3.27
C GLY A 105 -13.68 19.43 2.93
N TYR A 106 -12.53 19.21 2.27
CA TYR A 106 -11.55 20.26 1.97
C TYR A 106 -11.00 20.19 0.53
N GLU A 107 -10.64 21.34 -0.01
CA GLU A 107 -9.95 21.48 -1.30
C GLU A 107 -8.88 22.58 -1.26
N TRP A 108 -7.88 22.49 -2.13
CA TRP A 108 -6.89 23.54 -2.34
C TRP A 108 -7.48 24.63 -3.24
N ILE A 109 -7.39 25.89 -2.83
CA ILE A 109 -7.86 27.05 -3.61
C ILE A 109 -6.75 28.10 -3.75
N CYS A 110 -6.57 28.61 -4.96
CA CYS A 110 -5.84 29.84 -5.24
C CYS A 110 -6.82 30.91 -5.70
N ARG A 111 -6.71 32.12 -5.10
CA ARG A 111 -7.42 33.33 -5.52
C ARG A 111 -6.46 34.50 -5.77
N ALA A 112 -5.19 34.20 -6.07
CA ALA A 112 -4.18 35.23 -6.23
C ALA A 112 -4.45 36.10 -7.45
N TYR A 113 -4.15 37.40 -7.31
CA TYR A 113 -4.09 38.32 -8.43
C TYR A 113 -2.67 38.37 -8.98
N VAL A 114 -2.49 38.00 -10.26
CA VAL A 114 -1.21 38.08 -10.99
C VAL A 114 -1.53 38.54 -12.42
N GLY A 115 -1.73 39.84 -12.60
CA GLY A 115 -2.20 40.43 -13.87
C GLY A 115 -3.70 40.22 -14.15
N SER A 116 -4.25 39.06 -13.78
CA SER A 116 -5.68 38.77 -13.73
C SER A 116 -6.04 37.96 -12.47
N THR A 117 -7.30 38.05 -12.03
CA THR A 117 -7.83 37.18 -10.98
C THR A 117 -8.01 35.76 -11.54
N HIS A 118 -7.35 34.76 -10.96
CA HIS A 118 -7.67 33.37 -11.27
C HIS A 118 -8.17 32.64 -10.03
N HIS A 119 -9.15 31.76 -10.26
CA HIS A 119 -9.77 30.93 -9.24
C HIS A 119 -9.49 29.46 -9.59
N VAL A 120 -8.34 28.97 -9.12
CA VAL A 120 -7.89 27.60 -9.38
C VAL A 120 -8.19 26.74 -8.17
N LYS A 121 -8.72 25.54 -8.42
CA LYS A 121 -9.06 24.54 -7.41
C LYS A 121 -8.36 23.22 -7.68
N ARG A 122 -7.91 22.54 -6.62
CA ARG A 122 -7.38 21.17 -6.70
C ARG A 122 -7.93 20.33 -5.56
N SER A 123 -8.15 19.05 -5.83
CA SER A 123 -8.51 18.11 -4.77
C SER A 123 -7.40 18.08 -3.72
N LEU A 124 -7.77 18.04 -2.44
CA LEU A 124 -6.84 17.81 -1.33
C LEU A 124 -5.89 16.62 -1.60
N ARG A 125 -6.43 15.59 -2.26
CA ARG A 125 -5.76 14.30 -2.48
C ARG A 125 -4.90 14.26 -3.74
N LYS A 126 -4.89 15.31 -4.56
CA LYS A 126 -4.28 15.30 -5.90
C LYS A 126 -2.80 14.92 -5.81
N GLY A 127 -2.37 13.98 -6.65
CA GLY A 127 -0.98 13.52 -6.70
C GLY A 127 -0.51 12.72 -5.48
N SER A 128 -1.44 12.21 -4.66
CA SER A 128 -1.14 11.36 -3.51
C SER A 128 -1.69 9.95 -3.68
N TRP A 129 -1.32 9.05 -2.76
CA TRP A 129 -1.86 7.69 -2.67
C TRP A 129 -3.40 7.63 -2.58
N PHE A 130 -4.06 8.70 -2.10
CA PHE A 130 -5.51 8.82 -1.98
C PHE A 130 -6.21 9.38 -3.23
N SER A 131 -5.47 9.85 -4.25
CA SER A 131 -6.03 10.49 -5.45
C SER A 131 -7.13 9.66 -6.12
N GLU A 132 -8.27 10.25 -6.49
CA GLU A 132 -9.38 9.55 -7.18
C GLU A 132 -10.07 8.44 -6.37
N SER A 133 -9.66 8.19 -5.12
CA SER A 133 -10.35 7.25 -4.24
C SER A 133 -11.72 7.80 -3.88
N LYS A 134 -12.73 6.91 -3.89
CA LYS A 134 -14.09 7.21 -3.40
C LYS A 134 -14.26 6.95 -1.89
N LEU A 135 -13.26 6.36 -1.23
CA LEU A 135 -13.24 6.16 0.22
C LEU A 135 -12.69 7.41 0.91
N SER A 136 -13.14 7.72 2.13
CA SER A 136 -12.52 8.78 2.96
C SER A 136 -11.05 8.45 3.26
N LEU A 137 -10.25 9.44 3.69
CA LEU A 137 -8.88 9.17 4.14
C LEU A 137 -8.86 8.06 5.20
N VAL A 138 -9.74 8.18 6.20
CA VAL A 138 -9.84 7.21 7.30
C VAL A 138 -10.29 5.83 6.82
N ASP A 139 -11.28 5.76 5.93
CA ASP A 139 -11.78 4.47 5.42
C ASP A 139 -10.72 3.74 4.59
N LEU A 140 -9.88 4.47 3.85
CA LEU A 140 -8.78 3.85 3.12
C LEU A 140 -7.69 3.36 4.06
N LEU A 141 -7.38 4.10 5.12
CA LEU A 141 -6.44 3.66 6.15
C LEU A 141 -6.95 2.40 6.89
N LEU A 142 -8.24 2.38 7.25
CA LEU A 142 -8.89 1.19 7.83
C LEU A 142 -8.87 0.00 6.87
N MET A 143 -9.21 0.21 5.59
CA MET A 143 -9.13 -0.84 4.56
C MET A 143 -7.71 -1.42 4.45
N THR A 144 -6.69 -0.56 4.64
CA THR A 144 -5.27 -0.96 4.64
C THR A 144 -4.91 -1.75 5.89
N GLU A 145 -5.31 -1.31 7.08
CA GLU A 145 -5.09 -2.06 8.33
C GLU A 145 -5.70 -3.46 8.25
N PHE A 146 -6.92 -3.59 7.71
CA PHE A 146 -7.56 -4.89 7.51
C PHE A 146 -6.78 -5.75 6.50
N PHE A 147 -6.25 -5.15 5.44
CA PHE A 147 -5.42 -5.85 4.48
C PHE A 147 -4.11 -6.34 5.10
N VAL A 148 -3.33 -5.48 5.75
CA VAL A 148 -2.02 -5.86 6.32
C VAL A 148 -2.16 -6.90 7.42
N ARG A 149 -3.22 -6.83 8.24
CA ARG A 149 -3.58 -7.85 9.26
C ARG A 149 -4.14 -9.15 8.68
N ASN A 150 -4.24 -9.26 7.35
CA ASN A 150 -4.81 -10.41 6.65
C ASN A 150 -6.24 -10.77 7.10
N ARG A 151 -7.08 -9.75 7.37
CA ARG A 151 -8.50 -9.95 7.66
C ARG A 151 -9.24 -10.45 6.41
N THR A 152 -10.31 -11.20 6.65
CA THR A 152 -11.15 -11.73 5.57
C THR A 152 -11.90 -10.61 4.84
N GLN A 153 -12.38 -10.89 3.62
CA GLN A 153 -13.18 -9.91 2.89
C GLN A 153 -14.51 -9.69 3.58
N GLU A 154 -15.09 -10.75 4.14
CA GLU A 154 -16.33 -10.75 4.90
C GLU A 154 -16.22 -9.83 6.12
N ASP A 155 -15.15 -9.96 6.91
CA ASP A 155 -14.89 -9.08 8.06
C ASP A 155 -14.76 -7.62 7.61
N THR A 156 -14.02 -7.38 6.52
CA THR A 156 -13.79 -6.03 6.00
C THR A 156 -15.09 -5.37 5.52
N ILE A 157 -15.95 -6.13 4.82
CA ILE A 157 -17.27 -5.69 4.37
C ILE A 157 -18.15 -5.35 5.57
N TYR A 158 -18.17 -6.21 6.57
CA TYR A 158 -18.99 -6.06 7.77
C TYR A 158 -18.59 -4.83 8.58
N GLU A 159 -17.30 -4.70 8.89
CA GLU A 159 -16.76 -3.65 9.76
C GLU A 159 -16.77 -2.28 9.10
N LEU A 160 -16.34 -2.18 7.83
CA LEU A 160 -16.24 -0.90 7.12
C LEU A 160 -17.52 -0.51 6.39
N ARG A 161 -18.52 -1.40 6.34
CA ARG A 161 -19.82 -1.18 5.66
C ARG A 161 -19.68 -0.77 4.20
N VAL A 162 -18.69 -1.33 3.52
CA VAL A 162 -18.40 -1.12 2.11
C VAL A 162 -18.88 -2.30 1.27
N SER A 163 -19.13 -2.09 -0.02
CA SER A 163 -19.54 -3.18 -0.89
C SER A 163 -18.39 -4.19 -1.12
N SER A 164 -18.74 -5.46 -1.35
CA SER A 164 -17.78 -6.50 -1.74
C SER A 164 -16.95 -6.08 -2.96
N GLN A 165 -17.58 -5.43 -3.95
CA GLN A 165 -16.90 -4.88 -5.11
C GLN A 165 -15.79 -3.90 -4.71
N THR A 166 -16.05 -3.01 -3.74
CA THR A 166 -15.07 -2.03 -3.24
C THR A 166 -13.91 -2.73 -2.54
N VAL A 167 -14.18 -3.72 -1.68
CA VAL A 167 -13.12 -4.51 -1.01
C VAL A 167 -12.25 -5.24 -2.03
N CYS A 168 -12.86 -5.93 -3.00
CA CYS A 168 -12.13 -6.61 -4.07
C CYS A 168 -11.20 -5.65 -4.84
N ILE A 169 -11.71 -4.47 -5.17
CA ILE A 169 -10.98 -3.42 -5.88
C ILE A 169 -9.78 -2.94 -5.04
N PHE A 170 -9.97 -2.58 -3.77
CA PHE A 170 -8.88 -2.06 -2.93
C PHE A 170 -7.86 -3.12 -2.55
N ARG A 171 -8.28 -4.37 -2.31
CA ARG A 171 -7.33 -5.48 -2.11
C ARG A 171 -6.48 -5.71 -3.36
N SER A 172 -7.07 -5.61 -4.56
CA SER A 172 -6.29 -5.65 -5.80
C SER A 172 -5.28 -4.50 -5.87
N TYR A 173 -5.69 -3.29 -5.49
CA TYR A 173 -4.81 -2.12 -5.46
C TYR A 173 -3.64 -2.29 -4.48
N PHE A 174 -3.88 -2.79 -3.27
CA PHE A 174 -2.79 -3.01 -2.30
C PHE A 174 -1.81 -4.07 -2.76
N ARG A 175 -2.28 -5.12 -3.44
CA ARG A 175 -1.40 -6.09 -4.09
C ARG A 175 -0.54 -5.45 -5.19
N GLU A 176 -1.12 -4.56 -6.00
CA GLU A 176 -0.35 -3.78 -6.98
C GLU A 176 0.72 -2.91 -6.29
N MET A 177 0.44 -2.36 -5.11
CA MET A 177 1.42 -1.64 -4.29
C MET A 177 2.53 -2.56 -3.78
N CYS A 178 2.20 -3.76 -3.27
CA CYS A 178 3.21 -4.74 -2.85
C CYS A 178 4.22 -5.05 -3.95
N VAL A 179 3.80 -5.08 -5.23
CA VAL A 179 4.75 -5.26 -6.34
C VAL A 179 5.77 -4.13 -6.38
N GLN A 180 5.33 -2.88 -6.24
CA GLN A 180 6.24 -1.74 -6.23
C GLN A 180 7.19 -1.78 -5.02
N PHE A 181 6.69 -2.22 -3.86
CA PHE A 181 7.49 -2.38 -2.64
C PHE A 181 8.57 -3.42 -2.85
N CYS A 182 8.20 -4.63 -3.30
CA CYS A 182 9.15 -5.70 -3.57
C CYS A 182 10.20 -5.33 -4.63
N VAL A 183 9.83 -4.58 -5.67
CA VAL A 183 10.80 -4.09 -6.68
C VAL A 183 11.80 -3.12 -6.03
N LYS A 184 11.33 -2.23 -5.16
CA LYS A 184 12.20 -1.24 -4.50
C LYS A 184 13.11 -1.87 -3.46
N GLU A 185 12.61 -2.86 -2.73
CA GLU A 185 13.32 -3.59 -1.66
C GLU A 185 14.13 -4.79 -2.18
N SER A 186 14.18 -4.96 -3.51
CA SER A 186 14.96 -6.01 -4.14
C SER A 186 16.45 -5.87 -3.83
N CYS A 187 17.08 -6.98 -3.47
CA CYS A 187 18.51 -7.04 -3.16
C CYS A 187 19.20 -8.19 -3.89
N GLU A 188 20.53 -8.18 -3.91
CA GLU A 188 21.32 -9.34 -4.33
C GLU A 188 21.16 -10.49 -3.33
N ILE A 189 20.96 -11.69 -3.84
CA ILE A 189 20.69 -12.90 -3.04
C ILE A 189 21.59 -14.06 -3.46
N GLY A 190 21.66 -15.10 -2.64
CA GLY A 190 22.47 -16.28 -2.90
C GLY A 190 23.88 -16.16 -2.32
N GLY A 191 24.83 -16.82 -2.98
CA GLY A 191 26.22 -16.99 -2.57
C GLY A 191 26.59 -18.46 -2.42
N VAL A 192 27.83 -18.70 -1.98
CA VAL A 192 28.33 -20.04 -1.67
C VAL A 192 27.39 -20.76 -0.69
N ASP A 193 27.06 -22.02 -1.01
CA ASP A 193 26.14 -22.88 -0.27
C ASP A 193 24.70 -22.35 -0.12
N LYS A 194 24.32 -21.36 -0.95
CA LYS A 194 22.95 -20.85 -1.00
C LYS A 194 22.18 -21.38 -2.20
N VAL A 195 20.88 -21.50 -1.99
CA VAL A 195 19.92 -21.95 -3.00
C VAL A 195 18.94 -20.82 -3.29
N VAL A 196 18.82 -20.44 -4.56
CA VAL A 196 17.87 -19.44 -5.03
C VAL A 196 16.88 -20.09 -5.97
N GLU A 197 15.58 -19.91 -5.71
CA GLU A 197 14.53 -20.36 -6.61
C GLU A 197 14.04 -19.21 -7.48
N LEU A 198 14.16 -19.36 -8.80
CA LEU A 198 13.69 -18.39 -9.80
C LEU A 198 12.33 -18.76 -10.35
N GLY A 199 11.45 -17.77 -10.39
CA GLY A 199 10.14 -17.83 -11.00
C GLY A 199 9.87 -16.65 -11.92
N GLU A 200 8.90 -16.83 -12.81
CA GLU A 200 8.50 -15.82 -13.79
C GLU A 200 7.00 -15.61 -13.73
N CYS A 201 6.57 -14.37 -13.85
CA CYS A 201 5.16 -14.04 -14.01
C CYS A 201 4.96 -12.83 -14.92
N MET A 202 3.81 -12.80 -15.59
CA MET A 202 3.42 -11.65 -16.42
C MET A 202 2.56 -10.70 -15.58
N PHE A 203 2.87 -9.41 -15.65
CA PHE A 203 2.11 -8.39 -14.94
C PHE A 203 0.78 -8.10 -15.66
N GLY A 204 -0.30 -8.06 -14.89
CA GLY A 204 -1.64 -7.80 -15.41
C GLY A 204 -1.91 -6.38 -15.86
N LYS A 205 -3.07 -6.20 -16.50
CA LYS A 205 -3.66 -4.87 -16.72
C LYS A 205 -4.04 -4.27 -15.37
N ARG A 206 -3.53 -3.07 -15.05
CA ARG A 206 -3.86 -2.38 -13.79
C ARG A 206 -5.33 -2.00 -13.75
N ARG A 207 -5.89 -1.99 -12.54
CA ARG A 207 -7.19 -1.36 -12.30
C ARG A 207 -7.07 0.11 -11.91
N PHE A 208 -5.89 0.54 -11.45
CA PHE A 208 -5.64 1.90 -10.98
C PHE A 208 -4.42 2.56 -11.62
N GLN A 209 -4.56 3.84 -11.97
CA GLN A 209 -3.49 4.65 -12.55
C GLN A 209 -2.68 5.41 -11.48
N ARG A 210 -2.24 4.72 -10.42
CA ARG A 210 -1.42 5.32 -9.35
C ARG A 210 0.00 4.73 -9.31
N GLY A 211 1.00 5.56 -9.06
CA GLY A 211 2.42 5.17 -9.03
C GLY A 211 3.03 4.84 -10.42
N ASN A 212 4.30 4.44 -10.43
CA ASN A 212 5.04 4.13 -11.66
C ASN A 212 4.42 2.96 -12.44
N GLN A 213 4.28 3.07 -13.77
CA GLN A 213 3.59 2.08 -14.62
C GLN A 213 4.41 0.79 -14.85
N VAL A 214 3.80 -0.37 -14.56
CA VAL A 214 4.37 -1.73 -14.80
C VAL A 214 3.48 -2.60 -15.71
N GLU A 215 2.38 -2.05 -16.25
CA GLU A 215 1.45 -2.79 -17.11
C GLU A 215 2.12 -3.43 -18.34
N GLY A 216 1.78 -4.70 -18.61
CA GLY A 216 2.27 -5.45 -19.78
C GLY A 216 3.74 -5.89 -19.70
N LYS A 217 4.38 -5.74 -18.53
CA LYS A 217 5.77 -6.15 -18.30
C LYS A 217 5.83 -7.56 -17.69
N TRP A 218 6.95 -8.23 -17.87
CA TRP A 218 7.25 -9.50 -17.19
C TRP A 218 8.01 -9.21 -15.89
N ILE A 219 7.87 -10.09 -14.91
CA ILE A 219 8.63 -10.05 -13.68
C ILE A 219 9.40 -11.36 -13.57
N PHE A 220 10.72 -11.24 -13.43
CA PHE A 220 11.56 -12.29 -12.92
C PHE A 220 11.74 -12.07 -11.42
N ALA A 221 11.46 -13.09 -10.64
CA ALA A 221 11.59 -13.02 -9.19
C ALA A 221 12.43 -14.18 -8.69
N GLY A 222 13.28 -13.91 -7.71
CA GLY A 222 14.10 -14.89 -7.03
C GLY A 222 13.85 -14.87 -5.54
N VAL A 223 13.76 -16.05 -4.94
CA VAL A 223 13.62 -16.22 -3.49
C VAL A 223 14.75 -17.10 -2.99
N GLU A 224 15.50 -16.63 -2.00
CA GLU A 224 16.54 -17.42 -1.34
C GLU A 224 15.90 -18.41 -0.37
N LYS A 225 16.28 -19.68 -0.46
CA LYS A 225 15.76 -20.74 0.41
C LYS A 225 16.37 -20.61 1.81
N GLY A 226 15.51 -20.68 2.83
CA GLY A 226 15.94 -20.59 4.23
C GLY A 226 16.21 -19.17 4.72
N SER A 227 15.91 -18.15 3.91
CA SER A 227 15.89 -16.75 4.34
C SER A 227 14.65 -16.02 3.81
N ASN A 228 14.51 -14.75 4.20
CA ASN A 228 13.47 -13.84 3.73
C ASN A 228 13.92 -12.97 2.54
N LYS A 229 15.15 -13.17 2.03
CA LYS A 229 15.67 -12.38 0.92
C LYS A 229 15.01 -12.74 -0.41
N CYS A 230 14.67 -11.73 -1.19
CA CYS A 230 14.14 -11.89 -2.54
C CYS A 230 14.51 -10.70 -3.44
N PHE A 231 14.31 -10.88 -4.75
CA PHE A 231 14.34 -9.80 -5.72
C PHE A 231 13.17 -9.91 -6.69
N PHE A 232 12.81 -8.77 -7.29
CA PHE A 232 11.80 -8.58 -8.32
C PHE A 232 12.37 -7.68 -9.41
N SER A 233 12.64 -8.28 -10.57
CA SER A 233 13.14 -7.59 -11.75
C SER A 233 12.02 -7.44 -12.78
N VAL A 234 11.60 -6.20 -13.01
CA VAL A 234 10.60 -5.87 -14.03
C VAL A 234 11.29 -5.76 -15.39
N VAL A 235 10.94 -6.64 -16.33
CA VAL A 235 11.53 -6.71 -17.67
C VAL A 235 10.48 -6.51 -18.77
N LYS A 236 10.90 -5.96 -19.91
CA LYS A 236 10.01 -5.69 -21.05
C LYS A 236 9.64 -6.95 -21.83
N SER A 237 10.55 -7.92 -21.89
CA SER A 237 10.42 -9.17 -22.62
C SER A 237 10.85 -10.35 -21.76
N ARG A 238 10.15 -11.47 -21.93
CA ARG A 238 10.52 -12.77 -21.37
C ARG A 238 11.46 -13.50 -22.33
N ASP A 239 12.58 -12.86 -22.64
CA ASP A 239 13.62 -13.47 -23.44
C ASP A 239 14.79 -13.90 -22.57
N LYS A 240 15.58 -14.80 -23.13
CA LYS A 240 16.77 -15.37 -22.50
C LYS A 240 17.77 -14.31 -22.05
N LYS A 241 17.97 -13.26 -22.86
CA LYS A 241 18.93 -12.20 -22.57
C LYS A 241 18.52 -11.42 -21.32
N ALA A 242 17.24 -11.09 -21.19
CA ALA A 242 16.68 -10.42 -20.02
C ALA A 242 16.82 -11.29 -18.76
N LEU A 243 16.63 -12.60 -18.89
CA LEU A 243 16.80 -13.55 -17.79
C LEU A 243 18.27 -13.63 -17.33
N LEU A 244 19.22 -13.81 -18.26
CA LEU A 244 20.66 -13.84 -17.96
C LEU A 244 21.13 -12.54 -17.30
N THR A 245 20.68 -11.39 -17.82
CA THR A 245 21.01 -10.07 -17.24
C THR A 245 20.48 -9.96 -15.81
N THR A 246 19.24 -10.43 -15.58
CA THR A 246 18.64 -10.45 -14.24
C THR A 246 19.41 -11.33 -13.26
N ILE A 247 19.82 -12.53 -13.68
CA ILE A 247 20.62 -13.44 -12.85
C ILE A 247 21.95 -12.78 -12.49
N GLN A 248 22.65 -12.19 -13.47
CA GLN A 248 23.90 -11.48 -13.23
C GLN A 248 23.75 -10.28 -12.27
N THR A 249 22.59 -9.64 -12.25
CA THR A 249 22.35 -8.43 -11.44
C THR A 249 21.98 -8.78 -10.00
N PHE A 250 21.26 -9.88 -9.78
CA PHE A 250 20.66 -10.16 -8.47
C PHE A 250 21.12 -11.47 -7.81
N VAL A 251 21.86 -12.33 -8.51
CA VAL A 251 22.31 -13.61 -7.97
C VAL A 251 23.83 -13.61 -7.80
N LEU A 252 24.26 -13.77 -6.55
CA LEU A 252 25.67 -13.78 -6.20
C LEU A 252 26.39 -15.03 -6.75
N PRO A 253 27.70 -14.94 -7.06
CA PRO A 253 28.50 -16.09 -7.44
C PRO A 253 28.48 -17.23 -6.42
N GLY A 254 28.62 -18.48 -6.88
CA GLY A 254 28.59 -19.67 -6.02
C GLY A 254 27.18 -20.20 -5.68
N THR A 255 26.13 -19.58 -6.21
CA THR A 255 24.73 -19.95 -5.93
C THR A 255 24.28 -21.18 -6.72
N THR A 256 23.49 -22.03 -6.07
CA THR A 256 22.67 -23.04 -6.76
C THR A 256 21.29 -22.46 -7.11
N ILE A 257 20.97 -22.37 -8.38
CA ILE A 257 19.75 -21.78 -8.91
C ILE A 257 18.77 -22.87 -9.35
N TYR A 258 17.60 -22.89 -8.74
CA TYR A 258 16.48 -23.75 -9.13
C TYR A 258 15.45 -22.98 -9.95
N SER A 259 14.96 -23.57 -11.03
CA SER A 259 13.78 -23.04 -11.72
C SER A 259 12.95 -24.16 -12.33
N GLU A 260 11.62 -23.99 -12.31
CA GLU A 260 10.67 -24.83 -13.05
C GLU A 260 10.66 -24.49 -14.55
N CYS A 261 11.20 -23.32 -14.95
CA CYS A 261 11.06 -22.77 -16.30
C CYS A 261 12.28 -23.04 -17.21
N TRP A 262 13.32 -23.75 -16.76
CA TRP A 262 14.52 -23.97 -17.59
C TRP A 262 14.23 -24.70 -18.91
N LYS A 263 13.27 -25.63 -18.90
CA LYS A 263 12.87 -26.38 -20.10
C LYS A 263 12.37 -25.45 -21.22
N SER A 264 11.75 -24.32 -20.91
CA SER A 264 11.30 -23.37 -21.94
C SER A 264 12.44 -22.56 -22.58
N TYR A 265 13.62 -22.57 -21.98
CA TYR A 265 14.78 -21.81 -22.45
C TYR A 265 15.90 -22.67 -23.04
N GLY A 266 15.81 -24.01 -22.92
CA GLY A 266 16.90 -24.89 -23.33
C GLY A 266 18.21 -24.67 -22.56
N CYS A 267 18.15 -24.04 -21.38
CA CYS A 267 19.30 -23.48 -20.65
C CYS A 267 20.46 -24.44 -20.39
N LEU A 268 20.20 -25.72 -20.16
CA LEU A 268 21.24 -26.67 -19.71
C LEU A 268 22.21 -27.06 -20.83
N GLU A 269 21.84 -26.84 -22.09
CA GLU A 269 22.67 -27.12 -23.26
C GLU A 269 23.14 -25.84 -23.95
N ASP A 270 22.76 -24.68 -23.41
CA ASP A 270 23.01 -23.39 -24.02
C ASP A 270 24.35 -22.78 -23.58
N GLU A 271 25.16 -22.37 -24.55
CA GLU A 271 26.51 -21.85 -24.30
C GLU A 271 26.54 -20.61 -23.40
N GLU A 272 25.56 -19.70 -23.48
CA GLU A 272 25.55 -18.49 -22.64
C GLU A 272 25.27 -18.82 -21.17
N PHE A 273 24.38 -19.79 -20.91
CA PHE A 273 24.15 -20.28 -19.55
C PHE A 273 25.33 -21.07 -19.02
N MET A 274 25.99 -21.88 -19.85
CA MET A 274 27.20 -22.61 -19.48
C MET A 274 28.37 -21.66 -19.17
N ASN A 275 28.53 -20.60 -19.97
CA ASN A 275 29.53 -19.57 -19.72
C ASN A 275 29.23 -18.78 -18.43
N LEU A 276 27.96 -18.45 -18.18
CA LEU A 276 27.56 -17.79 -16.94
C LEU A 276 27.78 -18.70 -15.71
N SER A 277 27.43 -19.99 -15.85
CA SER A 277 27.67 -21.03 -14.85
C SER A 277 29.15 -21.12 -14.48
N ALA A 278 30.03 -21.23 -15.49
CA ALA A 278 31.47 -21.32 -15.28
C ALA A 278 32.07 -20.01 -14.74
N GLY A 279 31.69 -18.86 -15.30
CA GLY A 279 32.25 -17.56 -14.94
C GLY A 279 31.88 -17.09 -13.53
N ASN A 280 30.66 -17.42 -13.08
CA ASN A 280 30.14 -17.00 -11.76
C ASN A 280 30.00 -18.16 -10.77
N SER A 281 30.55 -19.34 -11.07
CA SER A 281 30.41 -20.55 -10.24
C SER A 281 28.95 -20.87 -9.88
N LEU A 282 28.01 -20.67 -10.81
CA LEU A 282 26.59 -20.95 -10.58
C LEU A 282 26.27 -22.40 -10.93
N SER A 283 25.30 -22.99 -10.23
CA SER A 283 24.78 -24.33 -10.56
C SER A 283 23.32 -24.25 -10.92
N PHE A 284 22.93 -24.66 -12.13
CA PHE A 284 21.54 -24.64 -12.60
C PHE A 284 20.89 -26.00 -12.43
N VAL A 285 19.78 -26.05 -11.68
CA VAL A 285 19.05 -27.30 -11.39
C VAL A 285 17.59 -27.17 -11.79
N ASN A 286 17.06 -28.22 -12.44
CA ASN A 286 15.63 -28.35 -12.70
C ASN A 286 14.89 -28.65 -11.39
N GLY A 287 13.97 -27.77 -10.99
CA GLY A 287 13.06 -28.02 -9.88
C GLY A 287 11.81 -28.77 -10.35
N SER A 288 11.39 -29.82 -9.64
CA SER A 288 10.14 -30.54 -9.90
C SER A 288 8.95 -30.02 -9.08
N GLU A 289 9.21 -29.47 -7.88
CA GLU A 289 8.20 -28.86 -7.00
C GLU A 289 8.91 -27.98 -5.95
N GLY A 290 8.99 -26.67 -6.20
CA GLY A 290 9.67 -25.69 -5.34
C GLY A 290 8.75 -24.90 -4.40
N THR A 291 9.33 -23.95 -3.67
CA THR A 291 8.64 -22.87 -2.96
C THR A 291 7.61 -22.17 -3.85
N TRP A 292 7.92 -22.00 -5.14
CA TRP A 292 7.00 -21.47 -6.15
C TRP A 292 5.69 -22.24 -6.30
N SER A 293 5.71 -23.57 -6.36
CA SER A 293 4.51 -24.41 -6.38
C SER A 293 3.71 -24.34 -5.09
N LEU A 294 4.38 -24.22 -3.93
CA LEU A 294 3.72 -24.04 -2.64
C LEU A 294 3.01 -22.68 -2.55
N ILE A 295 3.66 -21.62 -3.05
CA ILE A 295 3.09 -20.27 -3.17
C ILE A 295 1.87 -20.30 -4.09
N LYS A 296 1.98 -20.92 -5.28
CA LYS A 296 0.87 -21.10 -6.23
C LYS A 296 -0.35 -21.76 -5.58
N ARG A 297 -0.15 -22.72 -4.67
CA ARG A 297 -1.22 -23.46 -3.98
C ARG A 297 -1.96 -22.63 -2.93
N GLN A 298 -1.36 -21.56 -2.41
CA GLN A 298 -1.99 -20.67 -1.43
C GLN A 298 -2.96 -19.68 -2.07
N PHE A 299 -2.89 -19.52 -3.40
CA PHE A 299 -3.76 -18.61 -4.11
C PHE A 299 -5.16 -19.18 -4.35
N PRO A 300 -6.19 -18.32 -4.45
CA PRO A 300 -7.55 -18.76 -4.76
C PRO A 300 -7.56 -19.63 -6.01
N ARG A 301 -8.29 -20.77 -5.98
CA ARG A 301 -8.38 -21.74 -7.09
C ARG A 301 -8.81 -21.11 -8.43
N ARG A 302 -9.49 -19.96 -8.38
CA ARG A 302 -9.83 -19.14 -9.55
C ARG A 302 -9.15 -17.79 -9.42
N LEU A 303 -7.90 -17.73 -9.83
CA LEU A 303 -7.26 -16.44 -10.08
C LEU A 303 -7.96 -15.77 -11.25
N VAL A 304 -8.26 -14.48 -11.12
CA VAL A 304 -8.58 -13.66 -12.29
C VAL A 304 -7.35 -13.71 -13.20
N SER A 305 -7.56 -13.96 -14.49
CA SER A 305 -6.47 -14.02 -15.46
C SER A 305 -5.57 -12.78 -15.33
N ASN A 306 -4.25 -13.01 -15.35
CA ASN A 306 -3.22 -11.97 -15.22
C ASN A 306 -3.18 -11.23 -13.86
N GLN A 307 -3.51 -11.88 -12.73
CA GLN A 307 -3.29 -11.29 -11.39
C GLN A 307 -2.31 -12.06 -10.51
N PHE A 308 -1.69 -13.12 -11.02
CA PHE A 308 -0.78 -13.99 -10.27
C PHE A 308 0.40 -13.23 -9.64
N ASP A 309 0.98 -12.32 -10.41
CA ASP A 309 2.00 -11.35 -10.02
C ASP A 309 1.64 -10.56 -8.75
N SER A 310 0.41 -10.07 -8.68
CA SER A 310 -0.05 -9.25 -7.56
C SER A 310 -0.21 -10.07 -6.27
N TYR A 311 -0.71 -11.31 -6.37
CA TYR A 311 -0.83 -12.22 -5.23
C TYR A 311 0.53 -12.73 -4.74
N LEU A 312 1.43 -13.00 -5.68
CA LEU A 312 2.82 -13.34 -5.38
C LEU A 312 3.53 -12.22 -4.62
N ALA A 313 3.40 -10.98 -5.09
CA ALA A 313 4.01 -9.85 -4.42
C ALA A 313 3.43 -9.62 -3.03
N GLU A 314 2.12 -9.80 -2.82
CA GLU A 314 1.55 -9.77 -1.46
C GLU A 314 2.16 -10.85 -0.58
N TYR A 315 2.23 -12.10 -1.07
CA TYR A 315 2.82 -13.19 -0.31
C TYR A 315 4.28 -12.90 0.08
N LEU A 316 5.08 -12.45 -0.88
CA LEU A 316 6.50 -12.18 -0.66
C LEU A 316 6.72 -10.94 0.20
N TRP A 317 5.94 -9.88 0.03
CA TRP A 317 5.97 -8.71 0.92
C TRP A 317 5.66 -9.11 2.37
N ARG A 318 4.66 -9.96 2.60
CA ARG A 318 4.34 -10.49 3.94
C ARG A 318 5.45 -11.37 4.51
N LYS A 319 6.10 -12.16 3.66
CA LYS A 319 7.22 -13.01 4.08
C LYS A 319 8.44 -12.16 4.44
N LEU A 320 8.74 -11.14 3.65
CA LEU A 320 9.87 -10.24 3.87
C LEU A 320 9.74 -9.49 5.20
N HIS A 321 8.53 -9.07 5.53
CA HIS A 321 8.20 -8.33 6.76
C HIS A 321 7.57 -9.23 7.84
N SER A 322 7.85 -10.54 7.82
CA SER A 322 7.25 -11.47 8.80
C SER A 322 7.65 -11.16 10.24
N ASP A 323 8.81 -10.53 10.40
CA ASP A 323 9.45 -10.25 11.69
C ASP A 323 9.15 -8.80 12.16
N ASP A 324 8.42 -8.02 11.35
CA ASP A 324 8.06 -6.64 11.68
C ASP A 324 6.94 -6.62 12.72
N GLU A 325 7.14 -5.86 13.80
CA GLU A 325 6.14 -5.72 14.87
C GLU A 325 4.92 -4.88 14.45
N ASP A 326 5.08 -4.00 13.46
CA ASP A 326 4.05 -3.06 13.01
C ASP A 326 3.94 -3.03 11.46
N LEU A 327 3.25 -4.04 10.92
CA LEU A 327 2.97 -4.16 9.49
C LEU A 327 2.23 -2.96 8.90
N MET A 328 1.45 -2.21 9.69
CA MET A 328 0.75 -1.04 9.20
C MET A 328 1.71 0.11 8.98
N HIS A 329 2.59 0.36 9.95
CA HIS A 329 3.66 1.33 9.80
C HIS A 329 4.58 0.97 8.63
N THR A 330 5.05 -0.28 8.56
CA THR A 330 5.87 -0.79 7.43
C THR A 330 5.19 -0.54 6.09
N PHE A 331 3.91 -0.91 5.96
CA PHE A 331 3.18 -0.71 4.71
C PHE A 331 3.07 0.78 4.34
N LEU A 332 2.76 1.65 5.30
CA LEU A 332 2.66 3.09 5.07
C LEU A 332 4.02 3.71 4.73
N ASP A 333 5.12 3.23 5.30
CA ASP A 333 6.49 3.61 4.93
C ASP A 333 6.77 3.31 3.46
N SER A 334 6.51 2.07 3.03
CA SER A 334 6.65 1.69 1.62
C SER A 334 5.71 2.52 0.71
N VAL A 335 4.50 2.87 1.17
CA VAL A 335 3.58 3.77 0.44
C VAL A 335 4.22 5.15 0.22
N LYS A 336 4.77 5.78 1.27
CA LYS A 336 5.39 7.11 1.17
C LYS A 336 6.55 7.13 0.18
N GLU A 337 7.26 6.02 0.14
CA GLU A 337 8.39 5.80 -0.72
C GLU A 337 8.06 5.61 -2.21
N VAL A 338 6.88 5.06 -2.52
CA VAL A 338 6.42 4.78 -3.90
C VAL A 338 5.43 5.84 -4.41
N CYS A 339 4.65 6.43 -3.51
CA CYS A 339 3.59 7.38 -3.81
C CYS A 339 3.83 8.72 -3.10
N VAL A 340 5.00 9.31 -3.35
CA VAL A 340 5.38 10.63 -2.83
C VAL A 340 4.30 11.66 -3.22
N PRO A 341 3.64 12.32 -2.24
CA PRO A 341 2.61 13.30 -2.55
C PRO A 341 3.16 14.47 -3.36
N GLN A 342 2.52 14.78 -4.48
CA GLN A 342 2.89 15.94 -5.30
C GLN A 342 2.45 17.23 -4.60
N THR A 343 3.32 18.25 -4.67
CA THR A 343 3.05 19.60 -4.16
C THR A 343 2.71 20.60 -5.28
N SER A 344 2.58 20.15 -6.53
CA SER A 344 2.17 20.97 -7.67
C SER A 344 1.63 20.04 -8.78
N ASP A 345 0.96 20.62 -9.78
CA ASP A 345 0.65 19.86 -10.98
C ASP A 345 1.96 19.58 -11.72
N THR A 346 2.29 18.31 -11.94
CA THR A 346 3.35 17.95 -12.89
C THR A 346 2.93 18.42 -14.27
N SER A 347 3.80 19.16 -14.97
CA SER A 347 3.61 19.41 -16.40
C SER A 347 3.63 18.05 -17.09
N ASP A 348 2.47 17.57 -17.53
CA ASP A 348 2.38 16.40 -18.39
C ASP A 348 3.32 16.64 -19.58
N LYS A 349 4.39 15.85 -19.66
CA LYS A 349 5.29 15.77 -20.82
C LYS A 349 5.01 14.48 -21.57
#